data_AF-A0A662L0Y9-F1
#
_entry.id   AF-A0A662L0Y9-F1
#
_cell.length_a   1.000
_cell.length_b   1.000
_cell.length_c   1.000
_cell.angle_alpha   90.00
_cell.angle_beta   90.00
_cell.angle_gamma   90.00
#
_symmetry.space_group_name_H-M   'P 1'
#
loop_
_entity.id
_entity.type
_entity.pdbx_description
1 polymer ?
#
loop_
_entity_poly.entity_id
_entity_poly.type
_entity_poly.pdbx_seq_one_letter_code
_entity_poly.pdbx_strand_id
1 'polypeptide(L)' 'MEMAWRLVGKEGVRKAYVENLKIVLGHVKGLIEHLHGKIVITADHGELLGEDGLYEHGIHLPRHPKLVEIPWFIVEK' A
#
# COMPACT_ATOMS: atom_id res chain seq x y z
N MET A 1 1.53 3.51 -13.17
CA MET A 1 1.16 4.68 -12.34
C MET A 1 1.79 5.98 -12.86
N GLU A 2 2.78 5.92 -13.77
CA GLU A 2 3.44 7.05 -14.43
C GLU A 2 2.53 8.21 -14.89
N MET A 3 1.33 7.94 -15.41
CA MET A 3 0.41 9.00 -15.83
C MET A 3 -0.41 9.60 -14.69
N ALA A 4 -0.64 8.86 -13.60
CA ALA A 4 -1.55 9.28 -12.53
C ALA A 4 -1.05 10.55 -11.84
N TRP A 5 0.24 10.60 -11.45
CA TRP A 5 0.79 11.78 -10.80
C TRP A 5 0.87 13.00 -11.73
N ARG A 6 0.98 12.80 -13.05
CA ARG A 6 0.93 13.89 -14.04
C ARG A 6 -0.47 14.49 -14.17
N LEU A 7 -1.51 13.68 -13.94
CA LEU A 7 -2.91 14.10 -14.06
C LEU A 7 -3.46 14.73 -12.78
N VAL A 8 -3.19 14.12 -11.62
CA VAL A 8 -3.79 14.53 -10.34
C VAL A 8 -2.78 15.11 -9.34
N GLY A 9 -1.50 15.20 -9.72
CA GLY A 9 -0.43 15.65 -8.86
C GLY A 9 -0.09 14.65 -7.75
N LYS A 10 0.97 14.96 -6.99
CA LYS A 10 1.44 14.16 -5.85
C LYS A 10 0.34 13.93 -4.81
N GLU A 11 -0.38 14.99 -4.46
CA GLU A 11 -1.45 14.90 -3.45
C GLU A 11 -2.66 14.10 -3.95
N GLY A 12 -3.01 14.21 -5.23
CA GLY A 12 -4.09 13.40 -5.81
C GLY A 12 -3.75 11.91 -5.81
N VAL A 13 -2.50 11.55 -6.15
CA VAL A 13 -2.02 10.16 -6.06
C VAL A 13 -2.04 9.67 -4.61
N ARG A 14 -1.59 10.49 -3.65
CA ARG A 14 -1.62 10.12 -2.23
C ARG A 14 -3.04 9.86 -1.74
N LYS A 15 -4.02 10.70 -2.13
CA LYS A 15 -5.43 10.51 -1.81
C LYS A 15 -5.97 9.21 -2.42
N ALA A 16 -5.73 8.98 -3.70
CA ALA A 16 -6.15 7.76 -4.39
C ALA A 16 -5.53 6.49 -3.77
N TYR A 17 -4.26 6.55 -3.38
CA TYR A 17 -3.58 5.45 -2.68
C TYR A 17 -4.26 5.12 -1.35
N VAL A 18 -4.59 6.13 -0.54
CA VAL A 18 -5.31 5.95 0.73
C VAL A 18 -6.73 5.42 0.50
N GLU A 19 -7.43 5.89 -0.52
CA GLU A 19 -8.76 5.39 -0.89
C GLU A 19 -8.72 3.93 -1.31
N ASN A 20 -7.74 3.54 -2.13
CA ASN A 20 -7.54 2.16 -2.52
C ASN A 20 -7.28 1.25 -1.31
N LEU A 21 -6.42 1.70 -0.37
CA LEU A 21 -6.16 0.96 0.87
C LEU A 21 -7.45 0.76 1.70
N LYS A 22 -8.31 1.78 1.81
CA LYS A 22 -9.59 1.67 2.53
C LYS A 22 -10.51 0.64 1.89
N ILE A 23 -10.58 0.60 0.55
CA ILE A 23 -11.39 -0.38 -0.19
C ILE A 23 -10.88 -1.80 0.11
N VAL A 24 -9.57 -2.03 -0.02
CA VAL A 24 -8.96 -3.33 0.26
C VAL A 24 -9.21 -3.77 1.69
N LEU A 25 -9.01 -2.88 2.68
CA LEU A 25 -9.25 -3.20 4.08
C LEU A 25 -10.73 -3.50 4.37
N GLY A 26 -11.67 -2.89 3.64
CA GLY A 26 -13.09 -3.24 3.70
C GLY A 26 -13.35 -4.69 3.28
N HIS A 27 -12.75 -5.14 2.18
CA HIS A 27 -12.83 -6.53 1.74
C HIS A 27 -12.15 -7.49 2.71
N VAL A 28 -10.94 -7.13 3.20
CA VAL A 28 -10.19 -7.95 4.17
C VAL A 28 -10.98 -8.12 5.46
N LYS A 29 -11.67 -7.06 5.94
CA LYS A 29 -12.55 -7.15 7.11
C LYS A 29 -13.63 -8.23 6.94
N GLY A 30 -14.33 -8.26 5.81
CA GLY A 30 -15.33 -9.30 5.53
C GLY A 30 -14.71 -10.71 5.45
N LEU A 31 -13.54 -10.83 4.82
CA LEU A 31 -12.82 -12.12 4.75
C LEU A 31 -12.43 -12.64 6.14
N ILE A 32 -11.96 -11.75 7.04
CA ILE A 32 -11.54 -12.11 8.40
C ILE A 32 -12.67 -12.79 9.18
N GLU A 33 -13.93 -12.42 8.98
CA GLU A 33 -15.07 -13.02 9.67
C GLU A 33 -15.18 -14.54 9.44
N HIS A 34 -14.70 -15.03 8.29
CA HIS A 34 -14.76 -16.43 7.88
C HIS A 34 -13.45 -17.21 8.11
N LEU A 35 -12.38 -16.56 8.53
CA LEU A 35 -11.08 -17.19 8.78
C LEU A 35 -10.91 -17.57 10.26
N HIS A 36 -10.23 -18.69 10.50
CA HIS A 36 -9.94 -19.20 11.84
C HIS A 36 -8.44 -19.27 12.10
N GLY A 37 -8.06 -19.26 13.38
CA GLY A 37 -6.66 -19.29 13.81
C GLY A 37 -6.00 -17.90 13.84
N LYS A 38 -4.67 -17.88 13.90
CA LYS A 38 -3.88 -16.64 13.91
C LYS A 38 -3.90 -15.99 12.53
N ILE A 39 -4.40 -14.77 12.45
CA ILE A 39 -4.48 -14.01 11.20
C ILE A 39 -3.46 -12.88 11.24
N VAL A 40 -2.64 -12.79 10.20
CA VAL A 40 -1.69 -11.70 9.96
C VAL A 40 -1.99 -11.08 8.61
N ILE A 41 -2.11 -9.75 8.58
CA ILE A 41 -2.23 -8.96 7.35
C ILE A 41 -0.87 -8.30 7.11
N THR A 42 -0.30 -8.52 5.93
CA THR A 42 0.98 -7.96 5.50
C THR A 42 0.93 -7.54 4.04
N ALA A 43 1.92 -6.78 3.59
CA ALA A 43 2.17 -6.52 2.17
C ALA A 43 3.40 -7.29 1.69
N ASP A 44 3.54 -7.45 0.39
CA ASP A 44 4.74 -7.98 -0.28
C ASP A 44 5.81 -6.88 -0.47
N HIS A 45 5.39 -5.64 -0.71
CA HIS A 45 6.25 -4.47 -0.81
C HIS A 45 5.53 -3.17 -0.38
N GLY A 46 6.27 -2.07 -0.34
CA GLY A 46 5.72 -0.72 -0.22
C GLY A 46 5.73 0.05 -1.56
N GLU A 47 5.33 1.32 -1.54
CA GLU A 47 5.15 2.15 -2.75
C GLU A 47 5.76 3.54 -2.54
N LEU A 48 6.50 4.07 -3.51
CA LEU A 48 6.89 5.48 -3.52
C LEU A 48 5.79 6.32 -4.17
N LEU A 49 5.42 7.40 -3.51
CA LEU A 49 4.37 8.34 -3.91
C LEU A 49 4.96 9.73 -4.15
N GLY A 50 6.21 9.80 -4.63
CA GLY A 50 6.93 11.05 -4.90
C GLY A 50 8.01 11.39 -3.88
N GLU A 51 8.42 10.46 -3.02
CA GLU A 51 9.65 10.56 -2.22
C GLU A 51 10.87 10.65 -3.14
N ASP A 52 11.77 11.60 -2.88
CA ASP A 52 12.98 11.85 -3.69
C ASP A 52 12.71 12.05 -5.20
N GLY A 53 11.49 12.46 -5.56
CA GLY A 53 11.06 12.57 -6.96
C GLY A 53 10.76 11.22 -7.64
N LEU A 54 10.81 10.13 -6.88
CA LEU A 54 10.58 8.76 -7.34
C LEU A 54 9.14 8.31 -7.07
N TYR A 55 8.63 7.46 -7.95
CA TYR A 55 7.30 6.87 -7.85
C TYR A 55 7.41 5.37 -8.11
N GLU A 56 6.37 4.65 -7.69
CA GLU A 56 6.24 3.21 -7.91
C GLU A 56 7.20 2.38 -7.05
N HIS A 57 7.42 1.12 -7.43
CA HIS A 57 8.22 0.12 -6.72
C HIS A 57 9.11 -0.69 -7.68
N GLY A 58 9.48 -0.10 -8.81
CA GLY A 58 10.24 -0.79 -9.86
C GLY A 58 11.65 -1.22 -9.44
N ILE A 59 12.12 -2.35 -9.97
CA ILE A 59 13.46 -2.92 -9.68
C ILE A 59 14.64 -2.02 -10.04
N HIS A 60 14.41 -1.00 -10.87
CA HIS A 60 15.40 -0.03 -11.31
C HIS A 60 15.59 1.12 -10.30
N LEU A 61 14.72 1.21 -9.29
CA LEU A 61 14.81 2.24 -8.26
C LEU A 61 15.93 1.93 -7.27
N PRO A 62 16.57 2.96 -6.68
CA PRO A 62 17.49 2.75 -5.58
C PRO A 62 16.77 2.09 -4.40
N ARG A 63 17.53 1.37 -3.58
CA ARG A 63 16.99 0.77 -2.35
C ARG A 63 16.43 1.89 -1.47
N HIS A 64 15.14 1.81 -1.16
CA HIS A 64 14.45 2.80 -0.36
C HIS A 64 13.70 2.13 0.79
N PRO A 65 13.79 2.60 2.05
CA PRO A 65 13.13 1.99 3.20
C PRO A 65 11.62 1.80 2.99
N LYS A 66 10.93 2.80 2.44
CA LYS A 66 9.48 2.71 2.13
C LYS A 66 9.08 1.65 1.11
N LEU A 67 10.01 1.04 0.38
CA LEU A 67 9.71 -0.08 -0.51
C LEU A 67 9.75 -1.44 0.21
N VAL A 68 10.41 -1.51 1.38
CA VAL A 68 10.68 -2.77 2.10
C VAL A 68 10.13 -2.78 3.52
N GLU A 69 9.88 -1.61 4.12
CA GLU A 69 9.20 -1.46 5.39
C GLU A 69 7.70 -1.65 5.18
N ILE A 70 7.25 -2.89 5.35
CA ILE A 70 5.88 -3.32 5.13
C ILE A 70 5.10 -3.44 6.45
N PRO A 71 3.76 -3.30 6.42
CA PRO A 71 2.94 -3.51 7.61
C PRO A 71 2.96 -4.97 8.04
N TRP A 72 2.97 -5.20 9.35
CA TRP A 72 2.73 -6.51 9.95
C TRP A 72 1.64 -6.36 11.01
N PHE A 73 0.39 -6.62 10.61
CA PHE A 73 -0.76 -6.42 11.47
C PHE A 73 -1.32 -7.77 11.93
N ILE A 74 -1.27 -8.03 13.23
CA ILE A 74 -1.88 -9.20 13.85
C ILE A 74 -3.31 -8.84 14.22
N VAL A 75 -4.27 -9.62 13.73
CA VAL A 75 -5.69 -9.41 14.06
C VAL A 75 -5.96 -10.02 15.43
N GLU A 76 -6.45 -9.20 16.35
CA GLU A 76 -7.04 -9.65 17.61
C GLU A 76 -8.55 -9.79 17.41
N LYS A 77 -9.07 -10.99 17.68
CA LYS A 77 -10.49 -11.31 17.64
C LYS A 77 -11.02 -11.48 19.05
#